data_AF-A0A317WTJ2-F1
#
_entry.id   AF-A0A317WTJ2-F1
#
_cell.length_a   1.000
_cell.length_b   1.000
_cell.length_c   1.000
_cell.angle_alpha   90.00
_cell.angle_beta   90.00
_cell.angle_gamma   90.00
#
_symmetry.space_group_name_H-M   'P 1'
#
loop_
_entity.id
_entity.type
_entity.pdbx_description
1 polymer ?
#
loop_
_entity_poly.entity_id
_entity_poly.type
_entity_poly.pdbx_seq_one_letter_code
_entity_poly.pdbx_strand_id
1 'polypeptide(L)'
;MTDAMAEQSSIDQEIERLVSIGNDRSVYRLAQSTPADSYALAKKLPVMSEGAPEPMKAALLDSGIELSTADKNANSREPTIVFKDWVKPDNTAWRDDNGHGTHLAAIFRKVAPHAALYVARVYDQPINIDTSEDRIAEAIMHATDEWNVNMIIMPWGYTSSPSGRSRIAEALRHAKSKGGRP
;
A
#
# COMPACT_ATOMS: atom_id res chain seq x y z
N MET A 1 25.75 10.95 17.44
CA MET A 1 25.84 11.39 16.02
C MET A 1 26.38 10.30 15.09
N THR A 2 26.85 9.16 15.62
CA THR A 2 27.44 8.03 14.87
C THR A 2 26.41 6.98 14.42
N ASP A 3 25.33 6.76 15.17
CA ASP A 3 24.34 5.70 14.85
C ASP A 3 23.47 6.02 13.63
N ALA A 4 23.05 7.27 13.45
CA ALA A 4 22.26 7.68 12.29
C ALA A 4 23.05 7.56 10.96
N MET A 5 24.38 7.72 11.01
CA MET A 5 25.24 7.55 9.84
C MET A 5 25.44 6.06 9.51
N ALA A 6 25.46 5.19 10.53
CA ALA A 6 25.57 3.74 10.35
C ALA A 6 24.25 3.14 9.80
N GLU A 7 23.10 3.64 10.27
CA GLU A 7 21.78 3.22 9.80
C GLU A 7 21.55 3.62 8.33
N GLN A 8 21.94 4.84 7.95
CA GLN A 8 21.89 5.31 6.57
C GLN A 8 22.79 4.46 5.66
N SER A 9 24.00 4.14 6.10
CA SER A 9 24.94 3.28 5.37
C SER A 9 24.42 1.85 5.16
N SER A 10 23.62 1.33 6.10
CA SER A 10 23.01 -0.01 6.01
C SER A 10 21.85 -0.05 5.00
N ILE A 11 21.03 1.02 4.98
CA ILE A 11 19.95 1.21 4.01
C ILE A 11 20.52 1.32 2.59
N ASP A 12 21.59 2.10 2.42
CA ASP A 12 22.23 2.29 1.12
C ASP A 12 22.81 0.98 0.56
N GLN A 13 23.37 0.12 1.42
CA GLN A 13 23.89 -1.20 1.04
C GLN A 13 22.78 -2.18 0.63
N GLU A 14 21.63 -2.17 1.32
CA GLU A 14 20.50 -3.03 0.96
C GLU A 14 19.81 -2.56 -0.33
N ILE A 15 19.80 -1.24 -0.57
CA ILE A 15 19.34 -0.67 -1.85
C ILE A 15 20.26 -1.12 -3.00
N GLU A 16 21.60 -1.03 -2.85
CA GLU A 16 22.54 -1.52 -3.86
C GLU A 16 22.38 -3.01 -4.13
N ARG A 17 22.14 -3.80 -3.08
CA ARG A 17 21.86 -5.23 -3.19
C ARG A 17 20.61 -5.47 -4.03
N LEU A 18 19.50 -4.79 -3.74
CA LEU A 18 18.21 -4.90 -4.45
C LEU A 18 18.31 -4.41 -5.92
N VAL A 19 19.16 -3.42 -6.19
CA VAL A 19 19.47 -2.92 -7.55
C VAL A 19 20.23 -3.95 -8.38
N SER A 20 21.13 -4.74 -7.79
CA SER A 20 21.82 -5.81 -8.53
C SER A 20 20.87 -6.90 -9.06
N ILE A 21 19.69 -7.01 -8.47
CA ILE A 21 18.66 -8.03 -8.77
C ILE A 21 17.66 -7.51 -9.82
N GLY A 22 17.58 -6.20 -10.06
CA GLY A 22 16.63 -5.55 -10.96
C GLY A 22 17.33 -4.66 -11.99
N ASN A 23 17.29 -5.06 -13.27
CA ASN A 23 18.06 -4.43 -14.35
C ASN A 23 17.49 -3.08 -14.85
N ASP A 24 16.78 -2.30 -14.03
CA ASP A 24 16.15 -1.04 -14.45
C ASP A 24 16.71 0.16 -13.69
N ARG A 25 17.48 0.99 -14.39
CA ARG A 25 18.12 2.21 -13.87
C ARG A 25 17.18 3.41 -13.79
N SER A 26 15.92 3.28 -14.22
CA SER A 26 14.93 4.38 -14.20
C SER A 26 14.44 4.70 -12.78
N VAL A 27 14.34 3.69 -11.90
CA VAL A 27 13.91 3.86 -10.50
C VAL A 27 14.88 4.70 -9.67
N TYR A 28 16.19 4.60 -9.93
CA TYR A 28 17.21 5.39 -9.25
C TYR A 28 17.02 6.91 -9.47
N ARG A 29 16.61 7.29 -10.69
CA ARG A 29 16.40 8.70 -11.05
C ARG A 29 15.20 9.32 -10.35
N LEU A 30 14.23 8.51 -9.93
CA LEU A 30 13.02 8.95 -9.24
C LEU A 30 13.20 8.98 -7.71
N ALA A 31 14.04 8.09 -7.17
CA ALA A 31 14.34 8.03 -5.73
C ALA A 31 15.30 9.13 -5.27
N GLN A 32 16.13 9.66 -6.17
CA GLN A 32 17.08 10.74 -5.88
C GLN A 32 16.65 12.12 -6.38
N SER A 33 15.55 12.20 -7.14
CA SER A 33 15.04 13.47 -7.62
C SER A 33 14.32 14.21 -6.49
N THR A 34 14.44 15.53 -6.47
CA THR A 34 13.60 16.33 -5.57
C THR A 34 12.12 16.06 -5.91
N PRO A 35 11.18 16.17 -4.96
CA PRO A 35 9.75 15.95 -5.25
C PRO A 35 9.22 16.76 -6.45
N ALA A 36 9.81 17.93 -6.71
CA ALA A 36 9.50 18.77 -7.87
C ALA A 36 10.00 18.17 -9.20
N ASP A 37 11.17 17.54 -9.20
CA ASP A 37 11.76 16.91 -10.38
C ASP A 37 11.05 15.61 -10.76
N SER A 38 10.64 14.81 -9.76
CA SER A 38 9.81 13.62 -9.94
C SER A 38 8.49 13.98 -10.63
N TYR A 39 7.90 15.11 -10.22
CA TYR A 39 6.64 15.64 -10.76
C TYR A 39 6.78 16.18 -12.19
N ALA A 40 7.90 16.85 -12.49
CA ALA A 40 8.20 17.31 -13.84
C ALA A 40 8.46 16.15 -14.81
N LEU A 41 9.05 15.04 -14.34
CA LEU A 41 9.24 13.83 -15.13
C LEU A 41 7.92 13.10 -15.41
N ALA A 42 7.03 12.99 -14.41
CA ALA A 42 5.71 12.39 -14.57
C ALA A 42 4.85 13.13 -15.61
N LYS A 43 5.01 14.46 -15.72
CA LYS A 43 4.38 15.28 -16.76
C LYS A 43 4.99 15.14 -18.16
N LYS A 44 6.23 14.64 -18.26
CA LYS A 44 6.95 14.42 -19.54
C LYS A 44 6.75 13.02 -20.10
N LEU A 45 6.17 12.10 -19.33
CA LEU A 45 5.71 10.83 -19.87
C LEU A 45 4.57 11.14 -20.85
N PRO A 46 4.55 10.50 -22.04
CA PRO A 46 3.50 10.75 -23.03
C PRO A 46 2.15 10.49 -22.36
N VAL A 47 1.36 11.56 -22.22
CA VAL A 47 -0.06 11.44 -21.91
C VAL A 47 -0.65 10.72 -23.11
N MET A 48 -0.89 9.42 -22.95
CA MET A 48 -1.63 8.63 -23.92
C MET A 48 -3.05 9.21 -23.94
N SER A 49 -3.26 10.11 -24.90
CA SER A 49 -4.50 10.85 -25.09
C SER A 49 -5.43 10.03 -25.97
N GLU A 50 -6.25 9.21 -25.33
CA GLU A 50 -7.68 9.00 -25.64
C GLU A 50 -8.32 8.24 -24.46
N GLY A 51 -9.16 8.93 -23.68
CA GLY A 51 -9.72 8.46 -22.41
C GLY A 51 -8.70 8.52 -21.26
N ALA A 52 -8.84 9.46 -20.32
CA ALA A 52 -7.90 9.56 -19.20
C ALA A 52 -7.85 8.21 -18.45
N PRO A 53 -6.68 7.62 -18.21
CA PRO A 53 -6.59 6.34 -17.51
C PRO A 53 -7.22 6.48 -16.12
N GLU A 54 -8.05 5.50 -15.75
CA GLU A 54 -8.61 5.43 -14.40
C GLU A 54 -7.49 5.61 -13.37
N PRO A 55 -7.71 6.40 -12.30
CA PRO A 55 -6.74 6.54 -11.24
C PRO A 55 -6.27 5.17 -10.74
N MET A 56 -4.96 5.04 -10.52
CA MET A 56 -4.41 3.85 -9.89
C MET A 56 -5.13 3.58 -8.56
N LYS A 57 -5.57 2.33 -8.35
CA LYS A 57 -6.25 1.88 -7.13
C LYS A 57 -5.27 1.03 -6.32
N ALA A 58 -4.98 1.44 -5.09
CA ALA A 58 -4.19 0.67 -4.14
C ALA A 58 -5.04 0.22 -2.97
N ALA A 59 -4.89 -1.03 -2.53
CA ALA A 59 -5.38 -1.47 -1.24
C ALA A 59 -4.25 -1.46 -0.20
N LEU A 60 -4.47 -0.84 0.95
CA LEU A 60 -3.63 -0.96 2.15
C LEU A 60 -4.36 -1.84 3.16
N LEU A 61 -3.83 -3.03 3.42
CA LEU A 61 -4.34 -3.93 4.45
C LEU A 61 -3.50 -3.72 5.70
N ASP A 62 -4.05 -3.07 6.73
CA ASP A 62 -3.29 -2.66 7.93
C ASP A 62 -4.20 -2.47 9.16
N SER A 63 -3.80 -1.64 10.13
CA SER A 63 -4.52 -1.32 11.36
C SER A 63 -5.70 -0.36 11.17
N GLY A 64 -5.83 0.20 9.97
CA GLY A 64 -6.89 1.12 9.57
C GLY A 64 -6.37 2.48 9.16
N ILE A 65 -7.23 3.50 9.29
CA ILE A 65 -6.88 4.89 9.02
C ILE A 65 -7.67 5.83 9.91
N GLU A 66 -7.02 6.82 10.51
CA GLU A 66 -7.67 7.89 11.26
C GLU A 66 -6.98 9.23 10.98
N LEU A 67 -7.49 9.94 9.97
CA LEU A 67 -6.97 11.26 9.60
C LEU A 67 -7.56 12.37 10.47
N SER A 68 -6.71 13.35 10.80
CA SER A 68 -7.16 14.58 11.46
C SER A 68 -8.18 15.34 10.61
N THR A 69 -8.97 16.22 11.22
CA THR A 69 -9.88 17.11 10.47
C THR A 69 -9.15 17.98 9.45
N ALA A 70 -7.94 18.44 9.77
CA ALA A 70 -7.11 19.19 8.83
C ALA A 70 -6.72 18.34 7.62
N ASP A 71 -6.30 17.09 7.86
CA ASP A 71 -5.96 16.16 6.80
C ASP A 71 -7.19 15.80 5.97
N LYS A 72 -8.34 15.51 6.58
CA LYS A 72 -9.61 15.28 5.87
C LYS A 72 -9.96 16.46 4.96
N ASN A 73 -9.76 17.69 5.42
CA ASN A 73 -10.04 18.89 4.63
C ASN A 73 -9.04 19.12 3.50
N ALA A 74 -7.74 18.90 3.75
CA ALA A 74 -6.71 18.92 2.71
C ALA A 74 -6.94 17.80 1.67
N ASN A 75 -7.62 16.74 2.07
CA ASN A 75 -7.93 15.55 1.27
C ASN A 75 -9.39 15.52 0.80
N SER A 76 -10.12 16.63 0.91
CA SER A 76 -11.51 16.78 0.45
C SER A 76 -11.62 16.88 -1.08
N ARG A 77 -10.47 16.94 -1.76
CA ARG A 77 -10.35 16.76 -3.21
C ARG A 77 -9.77 15.38 -3.44
N GLU A 78 -10.26 14.71 -4.48
CA GLU A 78 -9.65 13.52 -5.07
C GLU A 78 -8.13 13.47 -4.82
N PRO A 79 -7.59 12.33 -4.36
CA PRO A 79 -8.14 11.01 -4.58
C PRO A 79 -8.97 10.46 -3.43
N THR A 80 -9.98 9.67 -3.82
CA THR A 80 -10.90 8.94 -2.94
C THR A 80 -10.16 8.01 -1.95
N ILE A 81 -10.49 8.13 -0.66
CA ILE A 81 -10.18 7.12 0.36
C ILE A 81 -11.44 6.31 0.62
N VAL A 82 -11.36 5.00 0.35
CA VAL A 82 -12.41 4.02 0.70
C VAL A 82 -11.94 3.26 1.92
N PHE A 83 -12.83 2.99 2.87
CA PHE A 83 -12.49 2.27 4.09
C PHE A 83 -13.47 1.13 4.35
N LYS A 84 -12.94 0.01 4.83
CA LYS A 84 -13.74 -1.08 5.37
C LYS A 84 -13.00 -1.76 6.53
N ASP A 85 -13.76 -2.08 7.57
CA ASP A 85 -13.26 -2.67 8.80
C ASP A 85 -13.58 -4.17 8.86
N TRP A 86 -12.55 -5.01 8.80
CA TRP A 86 -12.66 -6.47 8.97
C TRP A 86 -12.47 -6.91 10.43
N VAL A 87 -12.02 -6.00 11.31
CA VAL A 87 -11.94 -6.27 12.75
C VAL A 87 -13.31 -6.07 13.38
N LYS A 88 -14.05 -5.04 12.94
CA LYS A 88 -15.40 -4.72 13.39
C LYS A 88 -16.28 -4.42 12.16
N PRO A 89 -16.93 -5.42 11.56
CA PRO A 89 -17.70 -5.26 10.32
C PRO A 89 -18.77 -4.17 10.33
N ASP A 90 -19.36 -3.88 11.50
CA ASP A 90 -20.37 -2.82 11.66
C ASP A 90 -19.76 -1.41 11.75
N ASN A 91 -18.44 -1.28 11.85
CA ASN A 91 -17.77 0.01 11.90
C ASN A 91 -17.59 0.59 10.50
N THR A 92 -18.37 1.62 10.19
CA THR A 92 -18.26 2.38 8.93
C THR A 92 -17.36 3.62 9.05
N ALA A 93 -16.91 3.96 10.26
CA ALA A 93 -16.08 5.13 10.49
C ALA A 93 -14.59 4.77 10.38
N TRP A 94 -13.83 5.69 9.76
CA TRP A 94 -12.37 5.64 9.77
C TRP A 94 -11.87 5.53 11.19
N ARG A 95 -11.05 4.51 11.44
CA ARG A 95 -10.50 4.18 12.74
C ARG A 95 -9.13 3.54 12.59
N ASP A 96 -8.21 3.91 13.46
CA ASP A 96 -6.90 3.30 13.59
C ASP A 96 -6.39 3.43 15.03
N ASP A 97 -6.60 2.37 15.82
CA ASP A 97 -6.19 2.38 17.24
C ASP A 97 -4.67 2.16 17.42
N ASN A 98 -3.93 1.91 16.32
CA ASN A 98 -2.48 1.65 16.33
C ASN A 98 -1.68 2.83 15.77
N GLY A 99 -2.15 3.41 14.66
CA GLY A 99 -1.50 4.49 13.93
C GLY A 99 -0.60 4.04 12.78
N HIS A 100 -0.24 2.75 12.68
CA HIS A 100 0.62 2.23 11.61
C HIS A 100 0.01 2.41 10.21
N GLY A 101 -1.26 2.01 10.04
CA GLY A 101 -1.98 2.21 8.80
C GLY A 101 -2.16 3.69 8.43
N THR A 102 -2.46 4.54 9.41
CA THR A 102 -2.56 6.00 9.21
C THR A 102 -1.25 6.61 8.72
N HIS A 103 -0.12 6.20 9.32
CA HIS A 103 1.20 6.67 8.93
C HIS A 103 1.53 6.27 7.49
N LEU A 104 1.27 5.02 7.12
CA LEU A 104 1.52 4.52 5.77
C LEU A 104 0.59 5.13 4.72
N ALA A 105 -0.68 5.35 5.05
CA ALA A 105 -1.61 6.08 4.19
C ALA A 105 -1.10 7.50 3.91
N ALA A 106 -0.56 8.19 4.93
CA ALA A 106 0.02 9.52 4.75
C ALA A 106 1.24 9.50 3.82
N ILE A 107 2.13 8.51 3.95
CA ILE A 107 3.29 8.33 3.04
C ILE A 107 2.81 8.03 1.62
N PHE A 108 1.91 7.06 1.46
CA PHE A 108 1.39 6.66 0.15
C PHE A 108 0.80 7.85 -0.60
N ARG A 109 0.02 8.71 0.08
CA ARG A 109 -0.59 9.89 -0.55
C ARG A 109 0.41 10.99 -0.90
N LYS A 110 1.59 11.04 -0.27
CA LYS A 110 2.69 11.92 -0.72
C LYS A 110 3.34 11.41 -2.00
N VAL A 111 3.49 10.10 -2.13
CA VAL A 111 4.15 9.46 -3.28
C VAL A 111 3.22 9.35 -4.48
N ALA A 112 1.96 8.98 -4.26
CA ALA A 112 0.94 8.78 -5.28
C ALA A 112 -0.29 9.66 -5.00
N PRO A 113 -0.18 11.00 -5.10
CA PRO A 113 -1.23 11.93 -4.71
C PRO A 113 -2.49 11.88 -5.58
N HIS A 114 -2.49 11.12 -6.68
CA HIS A 114 -3.65 10.94 -7.55
C HIS A 114 -4.19 9.50 -7.53
N ALA A 115 -3.60 8.61 -6.73
CA ALA A 115 -4.08 7.24 -6.60
C ALA A 115 -5.21 7.13 -5.58
N ALA A 116 -6.27 6.38 -5.92
CA ALA A 116 -7.32 6.03 -4.98
C ALA A 116 -6.78 5.01 -3.97
N LEU A 117 -7.00 5.28 -2.69
CA LEU A 117 -6.52 4.44 -1.59
C LEU A 117 -7.69 3.74 -0.92
N TYR A 118 -7.68 2.42 -0.94
CA TYR A 118 -8.64 1.56 -0.28
C TYR A 118 -8.00 0.98 0.97
N VAL A 119 -8.49 1.37 2.15
CA VAL A 119 -7.95 0.93 3.42
C VAL A 119 -8.81 -0.21 3.97
N ALA A 120 -8.20 -1.38 4.12
CA ALA A 120 -8.77 -2.53 4.79
C ALA A 120 -8.16 -2.67 6.18
N ARG A 121 -8.95 -2.41 7.22
CA ARG A 121 -8.51 -2.65 8.59
C ARG A 121 -8.63 -4.14 8.92
N VAL A 122 -7.51 -4.83 9.10
CA VAL A 122 -7.45 -6.28 9.32
C VAL A 122 -6.91 -6.68 10.70
N TYR A 123 -6.32 -5.74 11.44
CA TYR A 123 -5.97 -5.89 12.85
C TYR A 123 -6.15 -4.57 13.61
N ASP A 124 -6.11 -4.61 14.94
CA ASP A 124 -6.16 -3.42 15.79
C ASP A 124 -4.94 -3.32 16.71
N GLN A 125 -4.53 -4.38 17.41
CA GLN A 125 -3.28 -4.39 18.19
C GLN A 125 -3.00 -5.76 18.87
N PRO A 126 -1.75 -6.26 18.92
CA PRO A 126 -0.82 -6.44 17.80
C PRO A 126 -1.32 -7.51 16.81
N ILE A 127 -0.78 -7.55 15.59
CA ILE A 127 -1.20 -8.53 14.57
C ILE A 127 -0.93 -9.96 15.07
N ASN A 128 -1.99 -10.74 15.17
CA ASN A 128 -1.93 -12.19 15.38
C ASN A 128 -2.52 -12.85 14.14
N ILE A 129 -1.65 -13.46 13.33
CA ILE A 129 -2.05 -14.01 12.04
C ILE A 129 -2.87 -15.28 12.20
N ASP A 130 -2.62 -16.08 13.24
CA ASP A 130 -3.43 -17.27 13.50
C ASP A 130 -4.91 -16.91 13.73
N THR A 131 -5.18 -15.75 14.35
CA THR A 131 -6.55 -15.28 14.59
C THR A 131 -7.08 -14.34 13.50
N SER A 132 -6.21 -13.85 12.62
CA SER A 132 -6.53 -12.88 11.58
C SER A 132 -6.46 -13.45 10.16
N GLU A 133 -6.09 -14.73 9.99
CA GLU A 133 -5.86 -15.33 8.68
C GLU A 133 -7.10 -15.22 7.78
N ASP A 134 -8.25 -15.61 8.31
CA ASP A 134 -9.53 -15.58 7.61
C ASP A 134 -9.86 -14.17 7.11
N ARG A 135 -9.78 -13.19 8.01
CA ARG A 135 -10.18 -11.82 7.71
C ARG A 135 -9.19 -11.12 6.77
N ILE A 136 -7.90 -11.45 6.87
CA ILE A 136 -6.88 -11.00 5.92
C ILE A 136 -7.16 -11.61 4.53
N ALA A 137 -7.42 -12.92 4.46
CA ALA A 137 -7.72 -13.59 3.20
C ALA A 137 -8.97 -12.99 2.53
N GLU A 138 -10.03 -12.75 3.31
CA GLU A 138 -11.25 -12.09 2.84
C GLU A 138 -10.98 -10.65 2.38
N ALA A 139 -10.13 -9.90 3.08
CA ALA A 139 -9.74 -8.55 2.65
C ALA A 139 -8.95 -8.57 1.32
N ILE A 140 -8.06 -9.55 1.11
CA ILE A 140 -7.34 -9.74 -0.17
C ILE A 140 -8.32 -10.06 -1.30
N MET A 141 -9.27 -10.97 -1.06
CA MET A 141 -10.31 -11.31 -2.03
C MET A 141 -11.18 -10.10 -2.37
N HIS A 142 -11.62 -9.35 -1.36
CA HIS A 142 -12.42 -8.14 -1.57
C HIS A 142 -11.65 -7.04 -2.31
N ALA A 143 -10.37 -6.84 -1.96
CA ALA A 143 -9.52 -5.90 -2.68
C ALA A 143 -9.38 -6.30 -4.17
N THR A 144 -9.30 -7.59 -4.44
CA THR A 144 -9.13 -8.16 -5.79
C THR A 144 -10.41 -8.09 -6.61
N ASP A 145 -11.52 -8.60 -6.09
CA ASP A 145 -12.74 -8.85 -6.89
C ASP A 145 -13.72 -7.68 -6.82
N GLU A 146 -13.82 -7.00 -5.68
CA GLU A 146 -14.83 -5.96 -5.44
C GLU A 146 -14.25 -4.57 -5.64
N TRP A 147 -13.13 -4.26 -4.97
CA TRP A 147 -12.43 -2.99 -5.19
C TRP A 147 -11.66 -2.97 -6.51
N ASN A 148 -11.32 -4.16 -7.03
CA ASN A 148 -10.58 -4.33 -8.27
C ASN A 148 -9.32 -3.45 -8.32
N VAL A 149 -8.53 -3.52 -7.25
CA VAL A 149 -7.33 -2.71 -7.09
C VAL A 149 -6.20 -3.17 -8.02
N ASN A 150 -5.30 -2.24 -8.37
CA ASN A 150 -4.10 -2.53 -9.15
C ASN A 150 -2.95 -3.05 -8.28
N MET A 151 -2.94 -2.68 -6.99
CA MET A 151 -1.88 -3.04 -6.05
C MET A 151 -2.47 -3.35 -4.68
N ILE A 152 -1.90 -4.36 -4.02
CA ILE A 152 -2.19 -4.66 -2.61
C ILE A 152 -0.90 -4.44 -1.82
N ILE A 153 -0.97 -3.63 -0.78
CA ILE A 153 0.13 -3.26 0.12
C ILE A 153 -0.13 -3.95 1.47
N MET A 154 0.80 -4.81 1.87
CA MET A 154 0.79 -5.54 3.15
C MET A 154 2.16 -5.33 3.83
N PRO A 155 2.32 -4.26 4.61
CA PRO A 155 3.58 -3.85 5.23
C PRO A 155 3.88 -4.64 6.51
N TRP A 156 3.54 -5.93 6.50
CA TRP A 156 3.73 -6.87 7.59
C TRP A 156 3.88 -8.27 7.00
N GLY A 157 4.46 -9.18 7.77
CA GLY A 157 4.72 -10.54 7.36
C GLY A 157 4.83 -11.45 8.56
N TYR A 158 5.05 -12.73 8.29
CA TYR A 158 5.16 -13.75 9.31
C TYR A 158 6.20 -14.80 8.93
N THR A 159 6.80 -15.39 9.94
CA THR A 159 7.97 -16.26 9.81
C THR A 159 7.61 -17.74 9.66
N SER A 160 6.40 -18.14 10.01
CA SER A 160 5.90 -19.50 9.88
C SER A 160 5.18 -19.70 8.55
N SER A 161 5.71 -20.56 7.67
CA SER A 161 4.93 -21.03 6.52
C SER A 161 3.68 -21.74 7.03
N PRO A 162 2.45 -21.28 6.74
CA PRO A 162 1.27 -21.91 7.27
C PRO A 162 1.16 -23.23 6.53
N SER A 163 1.12 -24.34 7.27
CA SER A 163 1.12 -25.71 6.78
C SER A 163 0.25 -25.90 5.53
N GLY A 164 0.81 -25.82 4.32
CA GLY A 164 0.20 -26.14 3.00
C GLY A 164 -1.21 -25.62 2.64
N ARG A 165 -1.92 -24.95 3.54
CA ARG A 165 -3.36 -24.64 3.51
C ARG A 165 -3.64 -23.21 3.98
N SER A 166 -2.69 -22.30 3.80
CA SER A 166 -2.91 -20.91 4.16
C SER A 166 -4.02 -20.29 3.31
N ARG A 167 -5.03 -19.72 3.95
CA ARG A 167 -6.07 -18.95 3.25
C ARG A 167 -5.51 -17.65 2.67
N ILE A 168 -4.54 -17.04 3.34
CA ILE A 168 -3.81 -15.88 2.81
C ILE A 168 -3.08 -16.28 1.52
N ALA A 169 -2.36 -17.41 1.52
CA ALA A 169 -1.66 -17.84 0.30
C ALA A 169 -2.63 -18.20 -0.84
N GLU A 170 -3.81 -18.74 -0.53
CA GLU A 170 -4.86 -18.97 -1.51
C GLU A 170 -5.39 -17.66 -2.11
N ALA A 171 -5.72 -16.68 -1.27
CA ALA A 171 -6.17 -15.36 -1.72
C ALA A 171 -5.10 -14.64 -2.56
N LEU A 172 -3.82 -14.78 -2.22
CA LEU A 172 -2.72 -14.22 -3.03
C LEU A 172 -2.55 -14.93 -4.38
N ARG A 173 -2.74 -16.26 -4.44
CA ARG A 173 -2.76 -16.98 -5.73
C ARG A 173 -3.93 -16.50 -6.60
N HIS A 174 -5.10 -16.27 -5.99
CA HIS A 174 -6.25 -15.69 -6.68
C HIS A 174 -5.94 -14.29 -7.22
N ALA A 175 -5.45 -13.38 -6.38
CA ALA A 175 -5.06 -12.02 -6.78
C ALA A 175 -4.05 -12.03 -7.94
N LYS A 176 -3.02 -12.90 -7.86
CA LYS A 176 -2.03 -13.08 -8.93
C LYS A 176 -2.67 -13.55 -10.24
N SER A 177 -3.64 -14.47 -10.18
CA SER A 177 -4.35 -14.96 -11.38
C SER A 177 -5.19 -13.87 -12.08
N LYS A 178 -5.59 -12.83 -11.33
CA LYS A 178 -6.36 -11.68 -11.84
C LYS A 178 -5.47 -10.53 -12.33
N GLY A 179 -4.27 -10.38 -11.73
CA GLY A 179 -3.31 -9.31 -12.07
C GLY A 179 -2.67 -9.46 -13.46
N GLY A 180 -2.72 -10.64 -14.07
CA GLY A 180 -2.33 -10.88 -15.46
C GLY A 180 -3.43 -10.51 -16.45
N ARG A 181 -3.87 -9.25 -16.45
CA ARG A 181 -4.64 -8.74 -17.60
C ARG A 181 -3.70 -8.69 -18.82
N PRO A 182 -4.18 -9.04 -20.03
CA PRO A 182 -3.36 -9.02 -21.26
C PRO A 182 -2.77 -7.63 -21.54
#